data_AF-A0A345P1Q2-F1
#
_entry.id   AF-A0A345P1Q2-F1
#
_cell.length_a   1.000
_cell.length_b   1.000
_cell.length_c   1.000
_cell.angle_alpha   90.00
_cell.angle_beta   90.00
_cell.angle_gamma   90.00
#
_symmetry.space_group_name_H-M   'P 1'
#
loop_
_entity.id
_entity.type
_entity.pdbx_description
1 polymer ?
#
loop_
_entity_poly.entity_id
_entity_poly.type
_entity_poly.pdbx_seq_one_letter_code
_entity_poly.pdbx_strand_id
1 'polypeptide(L)' 'MYPGNVVVTVTDIESLENAIVEGDLTLVGTPSDTLTFTNITVTGNLDVTGLNGDLFDFDGIVVQGDTIL' A
#
# COMPACT_ATOMS: atom_id res chain seq x y z
N MET A 1 -11.95 -6.99 3.03
CA MET A 1 -11.03 -8.13 3.20
C MET A 1 -10.84 -8.75 1.84
N TYR A 2 -9.60 -8.74 1.35
CA TYR A 2 -9.22 -9.30 0.07
C TYR A 2 -8.37 -10.55 0.30
N PRO A 3 -8.88 -11.74 -0.08
CA PRO A 3 -8.09 -12.97 0.04
C PRO A 3 -7.03 -13.04 -1.07
N GLY A 4 -5.78 -13.29 -0.68
CA GLY A 4 -4.64 -13.41 -1.60
C GLY A 4 -3.91 -12.11 -1.91
N ASN A 5 -2.99 -12.17 -2.86
CA ASN A 5 -2.12 -11.04 -3.20
C ASN A 5 -2.89 -9.96 -3.97
N VAL A 6 -2.70 -8.71 -3.59
CA VAL A 6 -3.36 -7.54 -4.18
C VAL A 6 -2.32 -6.65 -4.82
N VAL A 7 -2.54 -6.29 -6.08
CA VAL A 7 -1.77 -5.27 -6.78
C VAL A 7 -2.67 -4.06 -6.98
N VAL A 8 -2.26 -2.91 -6.45
CA VAL A 8 -2.96 -1.63 -6.62
C VAL A 8 -2.13 -0.76 -7.57
N THR A 9 -2.74 -0.38 -8.68
CA THR A 9 -2.19 0.62 -9.58
C THR A 9 -2.62 2.00 -9.10
N VAL A 10 -1.66 2.82 -8.69
CA VAL A 10 -1.85 4.19 -8.22
C VAL A 10 -1.68 5.13 -9.41
N THR A 11 -2.80 5.68 -9.88
CA THR A 11 -2.84 6.73 -10.90
C THR A 11 -3.78 7.83 -10.41
N ASP A 12 -3.25 8.99 -10.04
CA ASP A 12 -4.01 10.11 -9.46
C ASP A 12 -4.82 9.73 -8.21
N ILE A 13 -4.28 8.85 -7.35
CA ILE A 13 -4.87 8.48 -6.07
C ILE A 13 -4.13 9.20 -4.95
N GLU A 14 -4.91 9.76 -4.01
CA GLU A 14 -4.40 10.49 -2.84
C GLU A 14 -4.44 9.66 -1.54
N SER A 15 -5.36 8.70 -1.41
CA SER A 15 -5.46 7.87 -0.20
C SER A 15 -5.91 6.43 -0.42
N LEU A 16 -5.49 5.56 0.49
CA LEU A 16 -5.89 4.17 0.66
C LEU A 16 -6.29 3.95 2.12
N GLU A 17 -7.53 3.53 2.36
CA GLU A 17 -8.07 3.45 3.73
C GLU A 17 -8.79 2.13 4.03
N ASN A 18 -8.66 1.66 5.27
CA ASN A 18 -9.44 0.57 5.88
C ASN A 18 -9.41 -0.76 5.10
N ALA A 19 -8.27 -1.10 4.49
CA ALA A 19 -8.08 -2.33 3.75
C ALA A 19 -7.44 -3.43 4.60
N ILE A 20 -7.93 -4.66 4.42
CA ILE A 20 -7.32 -5.87 4.98
C ILE A 20 -6.97 -6.78 3.81
N VAL A 21 -5.68 -7.04 3.63
CA VAL A 21 -5.09 -7.88 2.59
C VAL A 21 -4.53 -9.14 3.24
N GLU A 22 -5.12 -10.28 2.92
CA GLU A 22 -4.68 -11.59 3.41
C GLU A 22 -3.61 -12.21 2.49
N GLY A 23 -2.58 -11.43 2.18
CA GLY A 23 -1.51 -11.75 1.23
C GLY A 23 -0.53 -10.60 1.08
N ASP A 24 0.22 -10.60 -0.02
CA ASP A 24 1.12 -9.50 -0.36
C ASP A 24 0.32 -8.31 -0.94
N LEU A 25 0.73 -7.09 -0.59
CA LEU A 25 0.22 -5.86 -1.18
C LEU A 25 1.35 -5.20 -1.98
N THR A 26 1.18 -5.10 -3.29
CA THR A 26 2.12 -4.39 -4.17
C THR A 26 1.48 -3.12 -4.70
N LEU A 27 2.19 -2.00 -4.57
CA LEU A 27 1.77 -0.70 -5.06
C LEU A 27 2.69 -0.27 -6.19
N VAL A 28 2.08 0.11 -7.31
CA VAL A 28 2.81 0.54 -8.51
C VAL A 28 2.16 1.76 -9.13
N GLY A 29 2.96 2.67 -9.68
CA GLY A 29 2.46 3.85 -10.39
C GLY A 29 2.99 5.16 -9.85
N THR A 30 2.25 6.23 -10.07
CA THR A 30 2.66 7.60 -9.69
C THR A 30 1.46 8.27 -9.01
N PRO A 31 1.51 8.49 -7.69
CA PRO A 31 0.51 9.32 -7.03
C PRO A 31 0.62 10.77 -7.50
N SER A 32 -0.51 11.47 -7.53
CA SER A 32 -0.57 12.89 -7.90
C SER A 32 0.06 13.80 -6.83
N ASP A 33 -0.01 13.37 -5.57
CA ASP A 33 0.46 14.09 -4.37
C ASP A 33 0.95 13.07 -3.30
N THR A 34 1.01 13.48 -2.02
CA THR A 34 1.31 12.54 -0.92
C THR A 34 0.26 11.45 -0.83
N LEU A 35 0.67 10.19 -1.02
CA LEU A 35 -0.23 9.05 -0.88
C LEU A 35 -0.33 8.66 0.60
N THR A 36 -1.54 8.76 1.14
CA THR A 36 -1.81 8.49 2.55
C THR A 36 -2.42 7.10 2.74
N PHE A 37 -1.86 6.32 3.66
CA PHE A 37 -2.36 5.01 4.07
C PHE A 37 -2.95 5.11 5.46
N THR A 38 -4.24 4.75 5.61
CA THR A 38 -4.92 4.81 6.91
C THR A 38 -5.54 3.45 7.25
N ASN A 39 -5.21 2.89 8.41
CA ASN A 39 -5.79 1.63 8.91
C ASN A 39 -5.67 0.46 7.92
N ILE A 40 -4.48 0.26 7.33
CA ILE A 40 -4.22 -0.82 6.39
C ILE A 40 -3.61 -2.02 7.14
N THR A 41 -4.13 -3.22 6.90
CA THR A 41 -3.54 -4.47 7.42
C THR A 41 -3.12 -5.37 6.26
N VAL A 42 -1.86 -5.78 6.24
CA VAL A 42 -1.26 -6.69 5.26
C VAL A 42 -0.68 -7.88 6.01
N THR A 43 -1.19 -9.09 5.75
CA THR A 43 -0.65 -10.31 6.39
C THR A 43 0.61 -10.83 5.71
N GLY A 44 0.84 -10.46 4.45
CA GLY A 44 2.07 -10.74 3.70
C GLY A 44 3.02 -9.54 3.68
N ASN A 45 3.75 -9.40 2.58
CA ASN A 45 4.69 -8.31 2.35
C ASN A 45 3.99 -7.07 1.78
N LEU A 46 4.48 -5.89 2.13
CA LEU A 46 4.14 -4.64 1.48
C LEU A 46 5.28 -4.23 0.55
N ASP A 47 5.01 -4.14 -0.76
CA ASP A 47 5.97 -3.70 -1.76
C ASP A 47 5.54 -2.35 -2.35
N VAL A 48 6.37 -1.34 -2.14
CA VAL A 48 6.17 0.03 -2.68
C VAL A 48 7.29 0.47 -3.60
N THR A 49 8.19 -0.45 -3.98
CA THR A 49 9.34 -0.18 -4.87
C THR A 49 8.90 0.32 -6.25
N GLY A 50 7.69 -0.02 -6.67
CA GLY A 50 7.10 0.40 -7.94
C GLY A 50 6.38 1.74 -7.90
N LEU A 51 6.32 2.42 -6.75
CA LEU A 51 5.76 3.76 -6.65
C LEU A 51 6.82 4.81 -7.01
N ASN A 52 6.52 5.61 -8.03
CA ASN A 52 7.31 6.77 -8.42
C ASN A 52 6.77 7.99 -7.66
N GLY A 53 7.44 8.35 -6.57
CA GLY A 53 7.13 9.51 -5.72
C GLY A 53 7.86 9.37 -4.38
N ASP A 54 8.19 10.49 -3.74
CA ASP A 54 8.99 10.48 -2.50
C ASP A 54 8.15 10.69 -1.22
N LEU A 55 6.83 10.88 -1.34
CA LEU A 55 5.94 11.15 -0.21
C LEU A 55 4.85 10.08 -0.07
N PHE A 56 5.10 9.13 0.84
CA PHE A 56 4.12 8.18 1.37
C PHE A 56 3.96 8.45 2.86
N ASP A 57 2.72 8.59 3.32
CA ASP A 57 2.41 8.70 4.75
C ASP A 57 1.67 7.44 5.22
N PHE A 58 2.25 6.77 6.21
CA PHE A 58 1.73 5.52 6.74
C PHE A 58 1.15 5.75 8.14
N ASP A 59 -0.15 5.96 8.22
CA ASP A 59 -0.88 6.08 9.49
C ASP A 59 -1.64 4.78 9.82
N GLY A 60 -1.26 4.14 10.91
CA GLY A 60 -1.93 2.92 11.37
C GLY A 60 -1.82 1.73 10.40
N ILE A 61 -0.71 1.61 9.66
CA ILE A 61 -0.42 0.42 8.86
C ILE A 61 0.13 -0.72 9.74
N VAL A 62 -0.35 -1.93 9.49
CA VAL A 62 0.15 -3.17 10.10
C VAL A 62 0.57 -4.11 8.98
N VAL A 63 1.87 -4.37 8.88
CA VAL A 63 2.45 -5.37 7.97
C VAL A 63 3.03 -6.50 8.80
N GLN A 64 2.58 -7.74 8.56
CA GLN A 64 3.11 -8.91 9.27
C GLN A 64 4.36 -9.50 8.61
N GLY A 65 4.50 -9.33 7.29
CA GLY A 65 5.72 -9.64 6.54
C GLY A 65 6.70 -8.47 6.52
N ASP A 66 7.43 -8.34 5.41
CA ASP A 66 8.41 -7.28 5.20
C ASP A 66 7.80 -6.08 4.45
N THR A 67 8.31 -4.89 4.75
CA THR A 67 8.10 -3.71 3.90
C THR A 67 9.31 -3.55 2.98
N ILE A 68 9.05 -3.54 1.67
CA ILE A 68 10.05 -3.45 0.60
C ILE A 68 9.95 -2.03 0.02
N LEU A 69 11.03 -1.26 0.18
CA LEU A 69 11.18 0.14 -0.25
C LEU A 69 12.20 0.25 -1.39
#